data_AF-A0A7K0CW90-F1
#
_entry.id   AF-A0A7K0CW90-F1
#
_cell.length_a   1.000
_cell.length_b   1.000
_cell.length_c   1.000
_cell.angle_alpha   90.00
_cell.angle_beta   90.00
_cell.angle_gamma   90.00
#
_symmetry.space_group_name_H-M   'P 1'
#
loop_
_entity.id
_entity.type
_entity.pdbx_description
1 polymer ?
#
loop_
_entity_poly.entity_id
_entity_poly.type
_entity_poly.pdbx_seq_one_letter_code
_entity_poly.pdbx_strand_id
1 'polypeptide(L)'
;MPCRAQNSSSSRVADADRRDAAKLRAIADAQTAGRIRPGDPFDVLALVIAMSMAWSPVSNVYSATADEPPDHHTRRRTLLHETVTRALTPTPEPSN
;
A
#
# COMPACT_ATOMS: atom_id res chain seq x y z
N MET A 1 31.80 -18.19 27.29
CA MET A 1 30.84 -18.11 26.17
C MET A 1 30.20 -16.73 26.16
N PRO A 2 30.39 -15.87 25.14
CA PRO A 2 29.75 -14.57 25.13
C PRO A 2 28.30 -14.69 24.64
N CYS A 3 27.38 -14.08 25.40
CA CYS A 3 25.99 -13.90 25.07
C CYS A 3 25.88 -12.96 23.84
N ARG A 4 25.43 -13.49 22.70
CA ARG A 4 25.16 -12.70 21.49
C ARG A 4 23.78 -12.07 21.65
N ALA A 5 23.73 -10.87 22.24
CA ALA A 5 22.55 -10.01 22.15
C ALA A 5 22.46 -9.50 20.69
N GLN A 6 21.78 -10.26 19.83
CA GLN A 6 21.46 -9.82 18.49
C GLN A 6 20.45 -8.68 18.60
N ASN A 7 20.89 -7.46 18.30
CA ASN A 7 20.03 -6.28 18.28
C ASN A 7 19.08 -6.36 17.06
N SER A 8 17.92 -7.00 17.24
CA SER A 8 16.91 -7.29 16.21
C SER A 8 16.17 -6.07 15.64
N SER A 9 16.47 -4.88 16.16
CA SER A 9 15.77 -3.62 15.85
C SER A 9 16.32 -2.94 14.60
N SER A 10 17.64 -3.03 14.36
CA SER A 10 18.31 -2.37 13.23
C SER A 10 18.08 -3.05 11.88
N SER A 11 17.82 -4.37 11.88
CA SER A 11 17.59 -5.12 10.64
C SER A 11 16.22 -4.82 10.01
N ARG A 12 15.20 -4.55 10.83
CA ARG A 12 13.84 -4.24 10.35
C ARG A 12 13.75 -2.92 9.61
N VAL A 13 14.49 -1.90 10.05
CA VAL A 13 14.52 -0.58 9.39
C VAL A 13 15.20 -0.70 8.03
N ALA A 14 16.38 -1.32 7.96
CA ALA A 14 17.08 -1.53 6.68
C ALA A 14 16.27 -2.37 5.67
N ASP A 15 15.48 -3.31 6.17
CA ASP A 15 14.57 -4.14 5.37
C ASP A 15 13.33 -3.35 4.91
N ALA A 16 12.82 -2.43 5.72
CA ALA A 16 11.76 -1.49 5.34
C ALA A 16 12.24 -0.54 4.23
N ASP A 17 13.41 0.08 4.38
CA ASP A 17 13.99 0.99 3.37
C ASP A 17 14.21 0.29 2.03
N ARG A 18 14.72 -0.96 2.07
CA ARG A 18 14.91 -1.77 0.86
C ARG A 18 13.59 -2.16 0.21
N ARG A 19 12.58 -2.52 1.00
CA ARG A 19 11.24 -2.83 0.48
C ARG A 19 10.61 -1.61 -0.15
N ASP A 20 10.78 -0.44 0.44
CA ASP A 20 10.23 0.79 -0.10
C ASP A 20 10.92 1.17 -1.41
N ALA A 21 12.24 1.04 -1.51
CA ALA A 21 12.96 1.19 -2.79
C ALA A 21 12.43 0.22 -3.88
N ALA A 22 12.18 -1.04 -3.53
CA ALA A 22 11.63 -2.01 -4.47
C ALA A 22 10.19 -1.67 -4.92
N LYS A 23 9.34 -1.17 -4.00
CA LYS A 23 7.97 -0.72 -4.33
C LYS A 23 7.99 0.50 -5.25
N LEU A 24 8.84 1.48 -4.97
CA LEU A 24 8.96 2.69 -5.78
C LEU A 24 9.40 2.35 -7.21
N ARG A 25 10.38 1.45 -7.37
CA ARG A 25 10.78 0.97 -8.70
C ARG A 25 9.64 0.25 -9.42
N ALA A 26 8.91 -0.63 -8.73
CA ALA A 26 7.77 -1.33 -9.33
C ALA A 26 6.66 -0.37 -9.79
N ILE A 27 6.42 0.72 -9.06
CA ILE A 27 5.48 1.77 -9.44
C ILE A 27 6.00 2.49 -10.70
N ALA A 28 7.26 2.92 -10.73
CA ALA A 28 7.85 3.59 -11.88
C ALA A 28 7.82 2.72 -13.16
N ASP A 29 8.13 1.43 -13.03
CA ASP A 29 8.07 0.46 -14.13
C ASP A 29 6.62 0.30 -14.64
N ALA A 30 5.64 0.27 -13.73
CA ALA A 30 4.23 0.18 -14.09
C ALA A 30 3.70 1.47 -14.73
N GLN A 31 4.21 2.64 -14.35
CA GLN A 31 3.88 3.91 -14.99
C GLN A 31 4.48 3.98 -16.40
N THR A 32 5.73 3.56 -16.57
CA THR A 32 6.39 3.46 -17.89
C THR A 32 5.62 2.52 -18.83
N ALA A 33 5.08 1.42 -18.28
CA ALA A 33 4.25 0.48 -19.03
C ALA A 33 2.79 0.95 -19.25
N GLY A 34 2.41 2.15 -18.81
CA GLY A 34 1.04 2.66 -18.93
C GLY A 34 0.01 1.85 -18.15
N ARG A 35 0.40 1.19 -17.05
CA ARG A 35 -0.51 0.43 -16.16
C ARG A 35 -0.95 1.20 -14.93
N ILE A 36 -0.15 2.18 -14.51
CA ILE A 36 -0.45 3.11 -13.41
C ILE A 36 -0.41 4.53 -13.97
N ARG A 37 -1.30 5.39 -13.49
CA ARG A 37 -1.34 6.81 -13.85
C ARG A 37 0.01 7.50 -13.64
N PRO A 38 0.35 8.52 -14.45
CA PRO A 38 1.54 9.32 -14.23
C PRO A 38 1.46 10.09 -12.90
N GLY A 39 2.63 10.36 -12.32
CA GLY A 39 2.80 11.03 -11.02
C GLY A 39 4.11 10.62 -10.37
N ASP A 40 4.45 11.24 -9.24
CA ASP A 40 5.60 10.82 -8.45
C ASP A 40 5.35 9.42 -7.83
N PRO A 41 6.30 8.46 -7.97
CA PRO A 41 6.11 7.10 -7.43
C PRO A 41 5.91 7.05 -5.91
N PHE A 42 6.52 7.97 -5.16
CA PHE A 42 6.35 8.06 -3.73
C PHE A 42 4.95 8.57 -3.37
N ASP A 43 4.44 9.57 -4.07
CA ASP A 43 3.06 10.04 -3.87
C ASP A 43 2.02 8.95 -4.17
N VAL A 44 2.23 8.16 -5.21
CA VAL A 44 1.38 6.99 -5.52
C VAL A 44 1.42 5.97 -4.38
N LEU A 45 2.61 5.65 -3.87
CA LEU A 45 2.78 4.73 -2.75
C LEU A 45 2.11 5.27 -1.47
N ALA A 46 2.30 6.55 -1.16
CA ALA A 46 1.70 7.22 -0.02
C ALA A 46 0.16 7.17 -0.08
N LEU A 47 -0.41 7.39 -1.26
CA LEU A 47 -1.86 7.31 -1.48
C LEU A 47 -2.39 5.90 -1.25
N VAL A 48 -1.70 4.86 -1.75
CA VAL A 48 -2.07 3.45 -1.53
C VAL A 48 -2.02 3.10 -0.04
N ILE A 49 -0.99 3.54 0.67
CA ILE A 49 -0.85 3.33 2.10
C ILE A 49 -2.01 4.01 2.83
N ALA A 50 -2.29 5.28 2.53
CA ALA A 50 -3.39 6.02 3.13
C ALA A 50 -4.75 5.32 2.92
N MET A 51 -5.06 4.89 1.70
CA MET A 51 -6.29 4.15 1.40
C MET A 51 -6.35 2.81 2.16
N SER A 52 -5.22 2.11 2.27
CA SER A 52 -5.15 0.84 3.00
C SER A 52 -5.34 0.99 4.51
N MET A 53 -5.06 2.17 5.06
CA MET A 53 -5.25 2.48 6.47
C MET A 53 -6.69 2.81 6.86
N ALA A 54 -7.64 2.85 5.90
CA ALA A 54 -9.03 3.28 6.14
C ALA A 54 -9.75 2.55 7.30
N TRP A 55 -9.44 1.27 7.55
CA TRP A 55 -10.00 0.46 8.64
C TRP A 55 -8.95 -0.03 9.65
N SER A 56 -7.79 0.64 9.68
CA SER A 56 -6.71 0.35 10.63
C SER A 56 -7.12 0.75 12.06
N PRO A 57 -6.52 0.18 13.12
CA PRO A 57 -6.74 0.62 14.51
C PRO A 57 -6.46 2.10 14.77
N VAL A 58 -5.67 2.75 13.90
CA VAL A 58 -5.39 4.19 13.95
C VAL A 58 -6.41 5.05 13.17
N SER A 59 -7.43 4.44 12.57
CA SER A 59 -8.50 5.15 11.88
C SER A 59 -9.46 5.80 12.87
N ASN A 60 -9.59 7.13 12.83
CA ASN A 60 -10.50 7.89 13.69
C ASN A 60 -11.99 7.64 13.41
N VAL A 61 -12.34 6.99 12.30
CA VAL A 61 -13.73 6.77 11.89
C VAL A 61 -14.24 5.41 12.34
N TYR A 62 -13.49 4.35 12.08
CA TYR A 62 -13.90 2.98 12.42
C TYR A 62 -12.69 2.04 12.42
N SER A 63 -12.43 1.40 13.55
CA SER A 63 -11.47 0.30 13.64
C SER A 63 -12.19 -1.02 13.37
N ALA A 64 -11.69 -1.81 12.42
CA ALA A 64 -12.13 -3.19 12.29
C ALA A 64 -11.75 -3.98 13.57
N THR A 65 -12.62 -4.90 13.99
CA THR A 65 -12.39 -5.73 15.19
C THR A 65 -12.45 -7.21 14.83
N ALA A 66 -11.80 -8.06 15.62
CA ALA A 66 -11.77 -9.50 15.39
C ALA A 66 -13.16 -10.17 15.46
N ASP A 67 -14.11 -9.54 16.12
CA ASP A 67 -15.49 -10.03 16.28
C ASP A 67 -16.40 -9.79 15.07
N GLU A 68 -15.88 -9.16 14.01
CA GLU A 68 -16.68 -8.88 12.82
C GLU A 68 -16.91 -10.14 11.98
N PRO A 69 -18.11 -10.27 11.37
CA PRO A 69 -18.37 -11.36 10.44
C PRO A 69 -17.31 -11.39 9.32
N PRO A 70 -16.82 -12.58 8.92
CA PRO A 70 -15.79 -12.70 7.89
C PRO A 70 -16.20 -12.04 6.56
N ASP A 71 -17.49 -11.98 6.27
CA ASP A 71 -18.05 -11.30 5.10
C ASP A 71 -17.77 -9.80 5.06
N HIS A 72 -17.62 -9.15 6.22
CA HIS A 72 -17.26 -7.72 6.31
C HIS A 72 -15.81 -7.48 5.86
N HIS A 73 -14.90 -8.38 6.23
CA HIS A 73 -13.50 -8.30 5.80
C HIS A 73 -13.39 -8.43 4.28
N THR A 74 -14.08 -9.41 3.70
CA THR A 74 -14.14 -9.61 2.25
C THR A 74 -14.75 -8.40 1.55
N ARG A 75 -15.91 -7.91 2.01
CA ARG A 75 -16.56 -6.73 1.43
C ARG A 75 -15.65 -5.49 1.43
N ARG A 76 -14.95 -5.23 2.53
CA ARG A 76 -14.01 -4.09 2.63
C ARG A 76 -12.79 -4.26 1.75
N ARG A 77 -12.24 -5.48 1.66
CA ARG A 77 -11.14 -5.80 0.74
C ARG A 77 -11.55 -5.57 -0.72
N THR A 78 -12.75 -6.02 -1.11
CA THR A 78 -13.29 -5.78 -2.44
C THR A 78 -13.44 -4.29 -2.72
N LEU A 79 -14.06 -3.55 -1.79
CA LEU A 79 -14.24 -2.09 -1.93
C LEU A 79 -12.91 -1.34 -2.06
N LEU A 80 -11.92 -1.67 -1.22
CA LEU A 80 -10.59 -1.09 -1.28
C LEU A 80 -9.93 -1.38 -2.63
N HIS A 81 -9.94 -2.64 -3.05
CA HIS A 81 -9.35 -3.06 -4.32
C HIS A 81 -9.97 -2.28 -5.50
N GLU A 82 -11.30 -2.24 -5.61
CA GLU A 82 -12.00 -1.51 -6.66
C GLU A 82 -11.68 -0.01 -6.65
N THR A 83 -11.63 0.60 -5.45
CA THR A 83 -11.31 2.02 -5.28
C THR A 83 -9.90 2.34 -5.73
N VAL A 84 -8.91 1.55 -5.27
CA VAL A 84 -7.50 1.69 -5.63
C VAL A 84 -7.32 1.50 -7.14
N THR A 85 -7.93 0.45 -7.71
CA THR A 85 -7.84 0.20 -9.15
C THR A 85 -8.37 1.39 -9.95
N ARG A 86 -9.56 1.91 -9.61
CA ARG A 86 -10.13 3.07 -10.32
C ARG A 86 -9.28 4.33 -10.17
N ALA A 87 -8.74 4.58 -8.98
CA ALA A 87 -7.93 5.77 -8.70
C ALA A 87 -6.56 5.76 -9.41
N LEU A 88 -5.99 4.57 -9.62
CA LEU A 88 -4.62 4.43 -10.12
C LEU A 88 -4.52 3.98 -11.57
N THR A 89 -5.59 3.45 -12.16
CA THR A 89 -5.62 3.14 -13.59
C THR A 89 -5.47 4.45 -14.38
N PRO A 90 -4.65 4.48 -15.44
CA PRO A 90 -4.56 5.65 -16.31
C PRO A 90 -5.94 6.02 -16.86
N THR A 91 -6.24 7.31 -16.87
CA THR A 91 -7.41 7.78 -17.63
C THR A 91 -7.08 7.61 -19.12
N PRO A 92 -7.94 6.96 -19.92
CA PRO A 92 -7.71 6.89 -21.36
C PRO A 92 -7.64 8.32 -21.90
N GLU A 93 -6.56 8.63 -22.63
CA GLU A 93 -6.47 9.86 -23.42
C GLU A 93 -7.72 9.93 -24.32
N PRO A 94 -8.49 11.04 -24.31
CA PRO A 94 -9.62 11.18 -25.21
C PRO A 94 -9.09 11.15 -26.64
N SER A 95 -9.42 10.09 -27.36
CA SER A 95 -9.04 9.92 -28.77
C SER A 95 -9.73 11.02 -29.59
N ASN A 96 -8.94 11.94 -30.15
CA ASN A 96 -9.39 12.93 -31.14
C ASN A 96 -9.22 12.37 -32.55
#